data_AF-K9PTD2-F1
#
_entry.id   AF-K9PTD2-F1
#
_cell.length_a   1.000
_cell.length_b   1.000
_cell.length_c   1.000
_cell.angle_alpha   90.00
_cell.angle_beta   90.00
_cell.angle_gamma   90.00
#
_symmetry.space_group_name_H-M   'P 1'
#
loop_
_entity.id
_entity.type
_entity.pdbx_description
1 polymer ?
#
loop_
_entity_poly.entity_id
_entity_poly.type
_entity_poly.pdbx_seq_one_letter_code
_entity_poly.pdbx_strand_id
1 'polypeptide(L)'
;MQYQVFVQSPSQNNFVASVVGMPNLTVEGRTEEEAILKVKSALATQLARGKFVTIEMNLENQPATTPQMKYAGIFANDPTFDDFMEKLAVIREESNVATDD
;
A
#
# COMPACT_ATOMS: atom_id res chain seq x y z
N MET A 1 5.66 10.05 -27.73
CA MET A 1 5.38 9.60 -26.34
C MET A 1 4.11 8.77 -26.37
N GLN A 2 4.08 7.66 -25.64
CA GLN A 2 2.93 6.76 -25.54
C GLN A 2 2.43 6.76 -24.10
N TYR A 3 1.11 6.85 -23.91
CA TYR A 3 0.48 6.84 -22.60
C TYR A 3 -0.53 5.69 -22.56
N GLN A 4 -0.54 4.95 -21.46
CA GLN A 4 -1.57 3.96 -21.21
C GLN A 4 -2.82 4.67 -20.70
N VAL A 5 -3.95 4.37 -21.34
CA VAL A 5 -5.26 4.88 -20.95
C VAL A 5 -6.09 3.68 -20.52
N PHE A 6 -6.68 3.77 -19.35
CA PHE A 6 -7.65 2.81 -18.87
C PHE A 6 -9.05 3.28 -19.25
N VAL A 7 -9.75 2.49 -20.05
CA VAL A 7 -11.11 2.78 -20.51
C VAL A 7 -12.07 1.79 -19.86
N GLN A 8 -13.14 2.32 -19.26
CA GLN A 8 -14.17 1.55 -18.59
C GLN A 8 -15.53 1.88 -19.19
N SER A 9 -16.45 0.92 -19.22
CA SER A 9 -17.83 1.10 -19.67
C SER A 9 -18.82 0.87 -18.51
N PRO A 10 -18.93 1.80 -17.55
CA PRO A 10 -19.76 1.62 -16.35
C PRO A 10 -21.27 1.48 -16.65
N SER A 11 -21.75 1.90 -17.81
CA SER A 11 -23.15 1.67 -18.24
C SER A 11 -23.27 1.65 -19.77
N GLN A 12 -24.39 1.15 -20.30
CA GLN A 12 -24.70 1.25 -21.73
C GLN A 12 -24.71 2.74 -22.12
N ASN A 13 -23.85 3.12 -23.07
CA ASN A 13 -23.58 4.49 -23.54
C ASN A 13 -22.80 5.43 -22.62
N ASN A 14 -22.09 4.93 -21.60
CA ASN A 14 -21.09 5.76 -20.90
C ASN A 14 -19.75 5.03 -20.83
N PHE A 15 -18.73 5.71 -21.30
CA PHE A 15 -17.34 5.29 -21.27
C PHE A 15 -16.52 6.31 -20.49
N VAL A 16 -15.68 5.83 -19.59
CA VAL A 16 -14.79 6.64 -18.78
C VAL A 16 -13.36 6.29 -19.17
N ALA A 17 -12.60 7.29 -19.61
CA ALA A 17 -11.19 7.14 -19.96
C ALA A 17 -10.32 7.88 -18.94
N SER A 18 -9.34 7.20 -18.36
CA SER A 18 -8.40 7.73 -17.39
C SER A 18 -6.96 7.43 -17.80
N VAL A 19 -6.04 8.40 -17.63
CA VAL A 19 -4.62 8.16 -17.93
C VAL A 19 -3.96 7.50 -16.73
N VAL A 20 -3.30 6.36 -16.97
CA VAL A 20 -2.60 5.61 -15.92
C VAL A 20 -1.50 6.48 -15.30
N GLY A 21 -1.51 6.57 -13.96
CA GLY A 21 -0.59 7.44 -13.21
C GLY A 21 -1.02 8.91 -13.11
N MET A 22 -2.17 9.29 -13.69
CA MET A 22 -2.72 10.66 -13.61
C MET A 22 -4.21 10.62 -13.24
N PRO A 23 -4.56 10.41 -11.95
CA PRO A 23 -5.96 10.29 -11.52
C PRO A 23 -6.79 11.54 -11.83
N ASN A 24 -6.14 12.71 -11.89
CA ASN A 24 -6.77 13.99 -12.20
C ASN A 24 -7.19 14.11 -13.68
N LEU A 25 -6.73 13.21 -14.56
CA LEU A 25 -7.01 13.25 -15.98
C LEU A 25 -7.97 12.12 -16.37
N THR A 26 -9.22 12.31 -15.99
CA THR A 26 -10.34 11.40 -16.26
C THR A 26 -11.43 12.13 -17.04
N VAL A 27 -11.95 11.51 -18.08
CA VAL A 27 -13.00 12.08 -18.94
C VAL A 27 -14.07 11.05 -19.26
N GLU A 28 -15.28 11.54 -19.55
CA GLU A 28 -16.42 10.72 -19.93
C GLU A 28 -16.81 10.97 -21.40
N GLY A 29 -17.19 9.90 -22.09
CA GLY A 29 -17.67 9.89 -23.46
C GLY A 29 -18.86 8.94 -23.62
N ARG A 30 -19.69 9.17 -24.65
CA ARG A 30 -20.83 8.29 -24.95
C ARG A 30 -20.42 7.05 -25.72
N THR A 31 -19.29 7.14 -26.42
CA THR A 31 -18.64 6.01 -27.08
C THR A 31 -17.20 5.88 -26.61
N GLU A 32 -16.61 4.70 -26.84
CA GLU A 32 -15.20 4.44 -26.56
C GLU A 32 -14.30 5.43 -27.32
N GLU A 33 -14.53 5.64 -28.62
CA GLU A 33 -13.69 6.55 -29.41
C GLU A 33 -13.81 8.00 -28.93
N GLU A 34 -15.01 8.43 -28.52
CA GLU A 34 -15.22 9.77 -28.00
C GLU A 34 -14.45 9.98 -26.69
N ALA A 35 -14.49 9.01 -25.78
CA ALA A 35 -13.76 9.08 -24.51
C ALA A 35 -12.25 9.12 -24.74
N ILE A 36 -11.73 8.30 -25.66
CA ILE A 36 -10.30 8.30 -26.04
C ILE A 36 -9.89 9.64 -26.65
N LEU A 37 -10.70 10.21 -27.54
CA LEU A 37 -10.39 11.47 -28.21
C LEU A 37 -10.39 12.64 -27.20
N LYS A 38 -11.35 12.64 -26.27
CA LYS A 38 -11.40 13.60 -25.16
C LYS A 38 -10.18 13.48 -24.24
N VAL A 39 -9.78 12.26 -23.87
CA VAL A 39 -8.67 12.09 -22.93
C VAL A 39 -7.35 12.50 -23.58
N LYS A 40 -7.21 12.24 -24.89
CA LYS A 40 -6.05 12.69 -25.69
C LYS A 40 -5.95 14.21 -25.70
N SER A 41 -7.06 14.92 -25.89
CA SER A 41 -7.10 16.39 -25.89
C SER A 41 -6.80 16.96 -24.50
N ALA A 42 -7.40 16.39 -23.45
CA ALA A 42 -7.13 16.77 -22.07
C ALA A 42 -5.65 16.57 -21.72
N LEU A 43 -5.07 15.42 -22.10
CA LEU A 43 -3.66 15.11 -21.88
C LEU A 43 -2.75 16.11 -22.60
N ALA A 44 -3.02 16.41 -23.87
CA ALA A 44 -2.25 17.39 -24.62
C ALA A 44 -2.28 18.78 -23.96
N THR A 45 -3.44 19.19 -23.44
CA THR A 45 -3.60 20.46 -22.72
C THR A 45 -2.83 20.47 -21.40
N GLN A 46 -2.86 19.36 -20.65
CA GLN A 46 -2.12 19.21 -19.40
C GLN A 46 -0.61 19.32 -19.64
N LEU A 47 -0.11 18.65 -20.68
CA LEU A 47 1.32 18.66 -21.06
C LEU A 47 1.78 19.97 -21.67
N ALA A 48 0.88 20.75 -22.28
CA ALA A 48 1.20 22.10 -22.72
C ALA A 48 1.41 23.06 -21.54
N ARG A 49 0.78 22.80 -20.39
CA ARG A 49 0.85 23.65 -19.19
C ARG A 49 1.85 23.17 -18.14
N GLY A 50 2.28 21.91 -18.21
CA GLY A 50 3.13 21.29 -17.19
C GLY A 50 4.17 20.36 -17.79
N LYS A 51 5.24 20.11 -17.04
CA LYS A 51 6.29 19.15 -17.38
C LYS A 51 6.35 18.05 -16.34
N PHE A 52 6.69 16.83 -16.76
CA PHE A 52 7.06 15.79 -15.80
C PHE A 52 8.42 16.10 -15.21
N VAL A 53 8.51 16.00 -13.89
CA VAL A 53 9.76 16.08 -13.15
C VAL A 53 9.89 14.78 -12.39
N THR A 54 10.92 14.01 -12.69
CA THR A 54 11.29 12.85 -11.89
C THR A 54 12.00 13.36 -10.65
N ILE A 55 11.50 12.98 -9.48
CA ILE A 55 12.14 13.25 -8.20
C ILE A 55 12.60 11.89 -7.66
N GLU A 56 13.90 11.75 -7.47
CA GLU A 56 14.48 10.57 -6.83
C GLU A 56 14.29 10.69 -5.31
N MET A 57 13.57 9.74 -4.71
CA MET A 57 13.47 9.64 -3.26
C MET A 57 14.53 8.67 -2.77
N ASN A 58 15.60 9.20 -2.16
CA ASN A 58 16.59 8.37 -1.47
C ASN A 58 15.99 7.84 -0.15
N LEU A 59 15.45 6.62 -0.21
CA LEU A 59 14.98 5.86 0.94
C LEU A 59 16.13 5.21 1.74
N GLU A 60 17.37 5.35 1.28
CA GLU A 60 18.57 4.72 1.88
C GLU A 60 18.86 5.16 3.32
N ASN A 61 18.24 6.25 3.78
CA ASN A 61 18.37 6.74 5.16
C ASN A 61 17.30 6.21 6.12
N GLN A 62 16.45 5.26 5.69
CA GLN A 62 15.54 4.59 6.61
C GLN A 62 16.33 3.46 7.29
N PRO A 63 16.78 3.60 8.55
CA PRO A 63 17.46 2.51 9.21
C PRO A 63 16.52 1.30 9.19
N ALA A 64 17.02 0.18 8.68
CA ALA A 64 16.36 -1.12 8.75
C ALA A 64 16.32 -1.65 10.20
N THR A 65 15.99 -0.79 11.16
CA THR A 65 15.71 -1.18 12.53
C THR A 65 14.31 -1.79 12.51
N THR A 66 14.22 -3.09 12.26
CA THR A 66 13.01 -3.85 12.55
C THR A 66 12.75 -3.65 14.04
N PRO A 67 11.66 -2.98 14.47
CA PRO A 67 11.48 -2.58 15.87
C PRO A 67 11.53 -3.75 16.86
N GLN A 68 11.32 -4.97 16.38
CA GLN A 68 11.39 -6.21 17.14
C GLN A 68 12.83 -6.59 17.54
N MET A 69 13.88 -6.17 16.80
CA MET A 69 15.27 -6.49 17.14
C MET A 69 15.74 -5.81 18.43
N LYS A 70 15.08 -4.73 18.88
CA LYS A 70 15.49 -4.01 20.10
C LYS A 70 15.40 -4.84 21.39
N TYR A 71 14.61 -5.93 21.37
CA TYR A 71 14.35 -6.76 22.55
C TYR A 71 14.92 -8.18 22.42
N ALA A 72 15.59 -8.50 21.31
CA ALA A 72 16.20 -9.80 21.12
C ALA A 72 17.25 -10.06 22.22
N GLY A 73 17.07 -11.11 23.01
CA GLY A 73 18.00 -11.49 24.08
C GLY A 73 17.94 -10.61 25.34
N ILE A 74 16.90 -9.79 25.54
CA ILE A 74 16.81 -8.88 26.71
C ILE A 74 16.89 -9.61 28.06
N PHE A 75 16.51 -10.89 28.12
CA PHE A 75 16.57 -11.72 29.34
C PHE A 75 17.74 -12.71 29.37
N ALA A 76 18.68 -12.65 28.43
CA ALA A 76 19.74 -13.66 28.30
C ALA A 76 20.63 -13.81 29.54
N ASN A 77 20.76 -12.76 30.35
CA ASN A 77 21.57 -12.73 31.57
C ASN A 77 20.73 -12.46 32.83
N ASP A 78 19.40 -12.58 32.75
CA ASP A 78 18.55 -12.36 33.91
C ASP A 78 18.62 -13.59 34.84
N PRO A 79 19.17 -13.47 36.07
CA PRO A 79 19.32 -14.61 36.98
C PRO A 79 18.00 -15.13 37.53
N THR A 80 16.89 -14.41 37.32
CA THR A 80 15.54 -14.79 37.76
C THR A 80 14.70 -15.43 36.65
N PHE A 81 15.22 -15.49 35.42
CA PHE A 81 14.47 -15.97 34.26
C PHE A 81 14.00 -17.42 34.42
N ASP A 82 14.84 -18.30 34.95
CA ASP A 82 14.49 -19.71 35.13
C ASP A 82 13.35 -19.90 36.15
N ASP A 83 13.39 -19.20 37.29
CA ASP A 83 12.30 -19.21 38.31
C ASP A 83 10.99 -18.66 37.74
N PHE A 84 11.07 -17.62 36.89
CA PHE A 84 9.90 -17.08 36.20
C PHE A 84 9.28 -18.10 35.22
N MET A 85 10.11 -18.82 34.47
CA MET A 85 9.65 -19.85 33.53
C MET A 85 9.02 -21.05 34.24
N GLU A 86 9.56 -21.48 35.38
CA GLU A 86 8.97 -22.53 36.22
C GLU A 86 7.56 -22.15 36.71
N LYS A 87 7.40 -20.92 37.21
CA LYS A 87 6.09 -20.40 37.65
C LYS A 87 5.09 -20.31 36.51
N LEU A 88 5.53 -19.85 35.34
CA LEU A 88 4.69 -19.79 34.14
C LEU A 88 4.23 -21.18 33.68
N ALA A 89 5.07 -22.20 33.81
CA ALA A 89 4.72 -23.57 33.43
C ALA A 89 3.55 -24.10 34.29
N VAL A 90 3.61 -23.88 35.60
CA VAL A 90 2.53 -24.25 36.54
C VAL A 90 1.21 -23.55 36.17
N ILE A 91 1.24 -22.23 35.97
CA ILE A 91 0.05 -21.45 35.60
C ILE A 91 -0.55 -21.97 34.29
N ARG A 92 0.29 -22.32 33.31
CA ARG A 92 -0.16 -22.82 32.01
C ARG A 92 -0.77 -24.21 32.12
N GLU A 93 -0.21 -25.08 32.96
CA GLU A 93 -0.77 -26.41 33.23
C GLU A 93 -2.15 -26.30 33.89
N GLU A 94 -2.28 -25.48 34.93
CA GLU A 94 -3.56 -25.21 35.60
C GLU A 94 -4.61 -24.64 34.63
N SER A 95 -4.21 -23.70 33.78
CA SER A 95 -5.09 -23.09 32.78
C SER A 95 -5.52 -24.06 31.68
N ASN A 96 -4.70 -25.04 31.34
CA ASN A 96 -5.04 -26.06 30.34
C ASN A 96 -5.91 -27.18 30.93
N VAL A 97 -5.88 -27.38 32.25
CA VAL A 97 -6.73 -28.36 32.95
C VAL A 97 -8.12 -27.78 33.24
N ALA A 98 -8.22 -26.47 33.46
CA ALA A 98 -9.50 -25.79 33.53
C ALA A 98 -10.25 -25.97 32.20
N THR A 99 -11.33 -26.75 32.22
CA THR A 99 -12.26 -26.83 31.09
C THR A 99 -13.16 -25.59 31.18
N ASP A 100 -13.37 -24.89 30.07
CA ASP A 100 -14.37 -23.80 30.01
C ASP A 100 -15.75 -24.41 30.33
N ASP A 101 -16.26 -24.13 31.53
CA ASP A 101 -17.67 -24.35 31.92
C ASP A 101 -18.60 -23.32 31.25
#